data_AF-A0A0B5HJM0-F1
#
_entry.id   AF-A0A0B5HJM0-F1
#
_cell.length_a   1.000
_cell.length_b   1.000
_cell.length_c   1.000
_cell.angle_alpha   90.00
_cell.angle_beta   90.00
_cell.angle_gamma   90.00
#
_symmetry.space_group_name_H-M   'P 1'
#
loop_
_entity.id
_entity.type
_entity.pdbx_description
1 polymer ?
#
loop_
_entity_poly.entity_id
_entity_poly.type
_entity_poly.pdbx_seq_one_letter_code
_entity_poly.pdbx_strand_id
1 'polypeptide(L)'
;MEKKQFYAIFLGLIMISSIYGFSFFLNQSGFGSAPNVPPEGQLPDAPNIQDTTALSFSASGIDANVVQIFPTMFITASTQEAEIAVLEREIINVEGIERVVNSFYRQPQQPSFASSLIFVAELQVESEKDPAEILQGLRQLPVFSGVQAFPIGLVSLPEKVTFRNDQLNLTQEHVFADPKTRAFLNIGAMPGDNLKISLEATIAGTTLRSVQAFEEINLTAAPLPREAGGSFTISEMKPALLFEGTMPLSDSIELQGLLREEVEAIEGVESAELDFAPAFPRIEVLFEESANVFEYDLNILLSDFNGVTSFDFDSEEKKAGIMYDGSVNYPEFKQELVSELNSLKFTVKEVVEPNVSFGGTATATSSGLQQTASALEALLNSKNASPVVWQSATINASSIMVDEEEFLVASGSFEARVLSSHSAGDSVTLTVFFQSARGSAENINAFEATETEE
;
A
#
# COMPACT_ATOMS: atom_id res chain seq x y z
N MET A 1 -27.07 38.15 25.04
CA MET A 1 -26.74 37.54 23.73
C MET A 1 -25.28 37.14 23.78
N GLU A 2 -25.01 35.85 23.87
CA GLU A 2 -23.64 35.35 24.06
C GLU A 2 -22.85 35.39 22.76
N LYS A 3 -21.55 35.69 22.83
CA LYS A 3 -20.64 35.80 21.67
C LYS A 3 -20.67 34.58 20.74
N LYS A 4 -21.03 33.40 21.24
CA LYS A 4 -21.18 32.15 20.46
C LYS A 4 -22.39 32.14 19.53
N GLN A 5 -23.51 32.76 19.93
CA GLN A 5 -24.71 32.87 19.08
C GLN A 5 -24.51 33.88 17.95
N PHE A 6 -23.74 34.95 18.20
CA PHE A 6 -23.40 35.93 17.16
C PHE A 6 -22.44 35.33 16.11
N TYR A 7 -21.50 34.48 16.54
CA TYR A 7 -20.58 33.77 15.63
C TYR A 7 -21.30 32.71 14.78
N ALA A 8 -22.27 31.99 15.34
CA ALA A 8 -23.09 31.03 14.60
C ALA A 8 -24.01 31.69 13.57
N ILE A 9 -24.60 32.85 13.90
CA ILE A 9 -25.40 33.64 12.95
C ILE A 9 -24.52 34.25 11.85
N PHE A 10 -23.29 34.67 12.18
CA PHE A 10 -22.32 35.19 11.21
C PHE A 10 -21.83 34.10 10.24
N LEU A 11 -21.52 32.89 10.73
CA LEU A 11 -21.21 31.73 9.89
C LEU A 11 -22.41 31.29 9.04
N GLY A 12 -23.64 31.34 9.58
CA GLY A 12 -24.87 31.07 8.83
C GLY A 12 -25.09 32.06 7.68
N LEU A 13 -24.77 33.35 7.87
CA LEU A 13 -24.83 34.37 6.81
C LEU A 13 -23.76 34.15 5.73
N ILE A 14 -22.55 33.70 6.10
CA ILE A 14 -21.51 33.33 5.14
C ILE A 14 -21.95 32.12 4.31
N MET A 15 -22.53 31.09 4.93
CA MET A 15 -23.06 29.91 4.22
C MET A 15 -24.26 30.24 3.32
N ILE A 16 -25.12 31.20 3.70
CA ILE A 16 -26.21 31.65 2.81
C ILE A 16 -25.66 32.48 1.63
N SER A 17 -24.60 33.26 1.83
CA SER A 17 -23.97 34.03 0.75
C SER A 17 -23.16 33.18 -0.24
N SER A 18 -22.62 32.03 0.19
CA SER A 18 -21.95 31.07 -0.70
C SER A 18 -22.94 30.27 -1.57
N ILE A 19 -24.19 30.10 -1.11
CA ILE A 19 -25.28 29.46 -1.88
C ILE A 19 -25.68 30.30 -3.10
N TYR A 20 -25.73 31.63 -3.00
CA TYR A 20 -26.00 32.50 -4.16
C TYR A 20 -24.86 32.51 -5.18
N GLY A 21 -23.61 32.32 -4.75
CA GLY A 21 -22.45 32.18 -5.65
C GLY A 21 -22.46 30.86 -6.43
N PHE A 22 -22.87 29.76 -5.78
CA PHE A 22 -22.90 28.43 -6.39
C PHE A 22 -24.05 28.27 -7.41
N SER A 23 -25.22 28.87 -7.17
CA SER A 23 -26.33 28.87 -8.14
C SER A 23 -26.10 29.79 -9.34
N PHE A 24 -25.25 30.80 -9.24
CA PHE A 24 -24.91 31.68 -10.38
C PHE A 24 -23.84 31.05 -11.30
N PHE A 25 -22.96 30.21 -10.76
CA PHE A 25 -21.88 29.57 -11.53
C PHE A 25 -22.34 28.40 -12.42
N LEU A 26 -23.47 27.76 -12.10
CA LEU A 26 -23.98 26.59 -12.85
C LEU A 26 -24.95 26.95 -13.99
N ASN A 27 -25.32 28.23 -14.17
CA ASN A 27 -26.33 28.66 -15.17
C ASN A 27 -25.77 29.51 -16.33
N GLN A 28 -24.46 29.72 -16.45
CA GLN A 28 -23.88 30.44 -17.60
C GLN A 28 -23.27 29.49 -18.63
N SER A 29 -24.11 28.75 -19.33
CA SER A 29 -23.81 28.24 -20.68
C SER A 29 -25.10 27.85 -21.40
N GLY A 30 -25.78 28.83 -22.02
CA GLY A 30 -26.92 28.55 -22.90
C GLY A 30 -27.68 29.81 -23.31
N PHE A 31 -27.50 30.22 -24.57
CA PHE A 31 -28.15 31.36 -25.22
C PHE A 31 -29.69 31.25 -25.24
N GLY A 32 -30.36 32.39 -25.01
CA GLY A 32 -31.79 32.58 -25.26
C GLY A 32 -32.13 34.06 -25.39
N SER A 33 -32.01 34.58 -26.61
CA SER A 33 -32.35 35.96 -27.00
C SER A 33 -33.84 36.25 -26.84
N ALA A 34 -34.18 37.40 -26.26
CA ALA A 34 -35.45 38.08 -26.51
C ALA A 34 -35.15 39.53 -26.95
N PRO A 35 -35.76 40.04 -28.04
CA PRO A 35 -35.46 41.38 -28.55
C PRO A 35 -36.21 42.41 -27.71
N ASN A 36 -35.47 43.17 -26.89
CA ASN A 36 -36.03 44.36 -26.24
C ASN A 36 -35.72 45.58 -27.10
N VAL A 37 -36.77 46.14 -27.68
CA VAL A 37 -36.77 47.44 -28.39
C VAL A 37 -36.47 48.53 -27.35
N PRO A 38 -35.52 49.46 -27.58
CA PRO A 38 -35.22 50.50 -26.60
C PRO A 38 -36.28 51.61 -26.65
N PRO A 39 -36.80 52.10 -25.51
CA PRO A 39 -37.43 53.41 -25.46
C PRO A 39 -36.35 54.49 -25.62
N GLU A 40 -36.58 55.44 -26.52
CA GLU A 40 -35.72 56.59 -26.77
C GLU A 40 -35.47 57.41 -25.48
N GLY A 41 -34.21 57.81 -25.25
CA GLY A 41 -33.93 59.04 -24.49
C GLY A 41 -33.13 58.95 -23.19
N GLN A 42 -32.20 58.01 -23.00
CA GLN A 42 -31.19 58.11 -21.94
C GLN A 42 -29.78 58.16 -22.53
N LEU A 43 -29.08 59.27 -22.26
CA LEU A 43 -27.67 59.47 -22.55
C LEU A 43 -26.85 58.36 -21.85
N PRO A 44 -25.79 57.83 -22.47
CA PRO A 44 -24.98 56.79 -21.85
C PRO A 44 -24.23 57.40 -20.66
N ASP A 45 -24.57 56.96 -19.45
CA ASP A 45 -23.66 57.03 -18.32
C ASP A 45 -22.38 56.29 -18.67
N ALA A 46 -21.24 56.85 -18.26
CA ALA A 46 -19.91 56.33 -18.53
C ALA A 46 -19.82 54.82 -18.21
N PRO A 47 -19.05 54.02 -18.98
CA PRO A 47 -18.95 52.60 -18.74
C PRO A 47 -18.42 52.34 -17.33
N ASN A 48 -19.24 51.72 -16.49
CA ASN A 48 -18.84 51.25 -15.18
C ASN A 48 -17.87 50.07 -15.40
N ILE A 49 -16.57 50.32 -15.24
CA ILE A 49 -15.51 49.30 -15.35
C ILE A 49 -15.57 48.44 -14.08
N GLN A 50 -16.53 47.52 -13.98
CA GLN A 50 -16.59 46.55 -12.87
C GLN A 50 -16.87 45.11 -13.29
N ASP A 51 -16.91 44.80 -14.59
CA ASP A 51 -16.92 43.42 -15.06
C ASP A 51 -15.49 42.96 -15.37
N THR A 52 -14.68 42.72 -14.33
CA THR A 52 -13.46 41.93 -14.51
C THR A 52 -13.86 40.49 -14.78
N THR A 53 -13.55 39.99 -15.97
CA THR A 53 -13.83 38.60 -16.37
C THR A 53 -13.29 37.65 -15.30
N ALA A 54 -14.18 36.84 -14.72
CA ALA A 54 -13.81 35.81 -13.77
C ALA A 54 -13.26 34.60 -14.53
N LEU A 55 -12.06 34.16 -14.19
CA LEU A 55 -11.41 33.00 -14.80
C LEU A 55 -11.18 31.92 -13.75
N SER A 56 -11.34 30.67 -14.17
CA SER A 56 -11.02 29.51 -13.34
C SER A 56 -9.53 29.21 -13.41
N PHE A 57 -8.93 28.89 -12.26
CA PHE A 57 -7.55 28.46 -12.15
C PHE A 57 -7.45 27.26 -11.21
N SER A 58 -6.38 26.48 -11.33
CA SER A 58 -6.07 25.35 -10.45
C SER A 58 -4.67 25.46 -9.87
N ALA A 59 -4.44 24.80 -8.74
CA ALA A 59 -3.12 24.50 -8.18
C ALA A 59 -3.14 23.07 -7.63
N SER A 60 -2.01 22.38 -7.62
CA SER A 60 -1.91 20.96 -7.20
C SER A 60 -0.69 20.75 -6.32
N GLY A 61 -0.68 19.66 -5.53
CA GLY A 61 0.45 19.32 -4.66
C GLY A 61 0.73 20.33 -3.54
N ILE A 62 -0.29 21.10 -3.13
CA ILE A 62 -0.18 22.11 -2.07
C ILE A 62 -0.17 21.42 -0.72
N ASP A 63 0.79 21.76 0.15
CA ASP A 63 0.82 21.30 1.53
C ASP A 63 -0.31 21.92 2.34
N ALA A 64 -1.06 21.08 3.04
CA ALA A 64 -2.18 21.49 3.87
C ALA A 64 -2.24 20.65 5.16
N ASN A 65 -2.86 21.20 6.20
CA ASN A 65 -3.15 20.46 7.43
C ASN A 65 -4.65 20.47 7.73
N VAL A 66 -5.22 19.35 8.14
CA VAL A 66 -6.64 19.26 8.51
C VAL A 66 -6.86 19.96 9.85
N VAL A 67 -7.54 21.10 9.84
CA VAL A 67 -7.86 21.86 11.05
C VAL A 67 -9.06 21.27 11.77
N GLN A 68 -10.10 20.91 11.00
CA GLN A 68 -11.36 20.40 11.53
C GLN A 68 -12.07 19.57 10.46
N ILE A 69 -12.80 18.54 10.87
CA ILE A 69 -13.78 17.85 10.03
C ILE A 69 -15.18 18.24 10.49
N PHE A 70 -16.03 18.61 9.54
CA PHE A 70 -17.40 18.96 9.81
C PHE A 70 -18.29 17.72 9.78
N PRO A 71 -19.42 17.71 10.51
CA PRO A 71 -20.44 16.67 10.43
C PRO A 71 -21.24 16.79 9.12
N THR A 72 -20.56 16.96 8.00
CA THR A 72 -21.15 17.04 6.66
C THR A 72 -20.34 16.23 5.67
N MET A 73 -21.04 15.66 4.70
CA MET A 73 -20.46 14.77 3.70
C MET A 73 -21.03 15.08 2.34
N PHE A 74 -20.18 15.10 1.32
CA PHE A 74 -20.59 15.23 -0.07
C PHE A 74 -20.62 13.86 -0.72
N ILE A 75 -21.71 13.54 -1.42
CA ILE A 75 -21.86 12.25 -2.09
C ILE A 75 -22.08 12.43 -3.58
N THR A 76 -21.58 11.47 -4.35
CA THR A 76 -21.88 11.30 -5.77
C THR A 76 -22.22 9.85 -6.04
N ALA A 77 -23.28 9.61 -6.79
CA ALA A 77 -23.75 8.28 -7.12
C ALA A 77 -24.41 8.26 -8.50
N SER A 78 -24.35 7.11 -9.17
CA SER A 78 -25.13 6.87 -10.38
C SER A 78 -26.49 6.28 -10.02
N THR A 79 -27.56 6.74 -10.66
CA THR A 79 -28.92 6.28 -10.39
C THR A 79 -29.78 6.26 -11.66
N GLN A 80 -30.83 5.45 -11.67
CA GLN A 80 -31.88 5.48 -12.70
C GLN A 80 -33.15 6.19 -12.19
N GLU A 81 -33.21 6.53 -10.90
CA GLU A 81 -34.32 7.26 -10.31
C GLU A 81 -34.26 8.73 -10.74
N ALA A 82 -35.36 9.22 -11.31
CA ALA A 82 -35.49 10.58 -11.83
C ALA A 82 -36.10 11.55 -10.80
N GLU A 83 -36.75 11.04 -9.76
CA GLU A 83 -37.31 11.83 -8.69
C GLU A 83 -36.32 12.00 -7.52
N ILE A 84 -35.73 13.19 -7.42
CA ILE A 84 -34.81 13.55 -6.32
C ILE A 84 -35.42 13.27 -4.93
N ALA A 85 -36.72 13.55 -4.75
CA ALA A 85 -37.38 13.35 -3.47
C ALA A 85 -37.47 11.87 -3.03
N VAL A 86 -37.43 10.93 -3.98
CA VAL A 86 -37.33 9.49 -3.68
C VAL A 86 -35.94 9.18 -3.16
N LEU A 87 -34.91 9.67 -3.85
CA LEU A 87 -33.51 9.50 -3.46
C LEU A 87 -33.21 10.08 -2.08
N GLU A 88 -33.69 11.30 -1.81
CA GLU A 88 -33.53 11.95 -0.50
C GLU A 88 -34.17 11.15 0.64
N ARG A 89 -35.35 10.55 0.39
CA ARG A 89 -36.03 9.72 1.38
C ARG A 89 -35.25 8.44 1.69
N GLU A 90 -34.72 7.78 0.66
CA GLU A 90 -33.89 6.58 0.84
C GLU A 90 -32.59 6.91 1.59
N ILE A 91 -31.96 8.04 1.28
CA ILE A 91 -30.76 8.52 1.96
C ILE A 91 -31.02 8.79 3.45
N ILE A 92 -32.09 9.50 3.81
CA ILE A 92 -32.40 9.84 5.21
C ILE A 92 -32.65 8.58 6.07
N ASN A 93 -33.00 7.45 5.45
CA ASN A 93 -33.19 6.19 6.17
C ASN A 93 -31.87 5.46 6.51
N VAL A 94 -30.72 5.93 5.99
CA VAL A 94 -29.42 5.39 6.37
C VAL A 94 -29.04 5.92 7.75
N GLU A 95 -28.66 5.00 8.64
CA GLU A 95 -28.24 5.32 10.01
C GLU A 95 -27.09 6.34 10.03
N GLY A 96 -27.21 7.36 10.87
CA GLY A 96 -26.23 8.44 11.00
C GLY A 96 -26.40 9.61 10.03
N ILE A 97 -27.39 9.58 9.14
CA ILE A 97 -27.75 10.72 8.29
C ILE A 97 -28.90 11.49 8.95
N GLU A 98 -28.65 12.76 9.29
CA GLU A 98 -29.68 13.61 9.90
C GLU A 98 -30.60 14.24 8.85
N ARG A 99 -30.03 14.69 7.72
CA ARG A 99 -30.77 15.30 6.61
C ARG A 99 -29.93 15.43 5.34
N VAL A 100 -30.61 15.56 4.21
CA VAL A 100 -30.05 16.05 2.96
C VAL A 100 -30.16 17.58 2.93
N VAL A 101 -29.04 18.28 2.75
CA VAL A 101 -28.97 19.75 2.75
C VAL A 101 -29.26 20.29 1.35
N ASN A 102 -28.61 19.71 0.34
CA ASN A 102 -28.75 20.07 -1.06
C ASN A 102 -28.63 18.80 -1.91
N SER A 103 -29.37 18.74 -3.01
CA SER A 103 -29.31 17.63 -3.95
C SER A 103 -29.62 18.10 -5.37
N PHE A 104 -28.94 17.53 -6.36
CA PHE A 104 -29.19 17.82 -7.78
C PHE A 104 -28.62 16.72 -8.67
N TYR A 105 -29.06 16.71 -9.93
CA TYR A 105 -28.42 15.88 -10.95
C TYR A 105 -27.33 16.66 -11.68
N ARG A 106 -26.17 16.04 -11.87
CA ARG A 106 -25.14 16.53 -12.79
C ARG A 106 -25.38 15.90 -14.17
N GLN A 107 -25.46 16.73 -15.21
CA GLN A 107 -25.53 16.20 -16.57
C GLN A 107 -24.18 15.56 -16.96
N PRO A 108 -24.16 14.31 -17.44
CA PRO A 108 -22.94 13.69 -17.94
C PRO A 108 -22.43 14.45 -19.18
N GLN A 109 -21.13 14.77 -19.20
CA GLN A 109 -20.50 15.49 -20.32
C GLN A 109 -20.36 14.65 -21.60
N GLN A 110 -20.68 13.35 -21.56
CA GLN A 110 -20.65 12.46 -22.72
C GLN A 110 -21.97 11.69 -22.85
N PRO A 111 -22.67 11.76 -24.01
CA PRO A 111 -24.00 11.19 -24.19
C PRO A 111 -24.02 9.69 -24.51
N SER A 112 -22.88 9.02 -24.51
CA SER A 112 -22.77 7.61 -24.91
C SER A 112 -22.47 6.76 -23.68
N PHE A 113 -23.50 6.32 -22.97
CA PHE A 113 -23.69 5.03 -22.29
C PHE A 113 -24.92 5.18 -21.38
N ALA A 114 -25.98 4.41 -21.69
CA ALA A 114 -27.22 4.16 -20.95
C ALA A 114 -27.59 5.07 -19.75
N SER A 115 -28.63 5.90 -19.90
CA SER A 115 -29.71 6.27 -18.94
C SER A 115 -29.43 6.38 -17.42
N SER A 116 -28.19 6.55 -16.96
CA SER A 116 -27.89 6.76 -15.53
C SER A 116 -27.65 8.24 -15.27
N LEU A 117 -28.47 8.82 -14.40
CA LEU A 117 -28.28 10.16 -13.86
C LEU A 117 -27.17 10.14 -12.81
N ILE A 118 -26.33 11.17 -12.78
CA ILE A 118 -25.36 11.36 -11.70
C ILE A 118 -26.04 12.20 -10.63
N PHE A 119 -26.40 11.56 -9.53
CA PHE A 119 -26.95 12.22 -8.36
C PHE A 119 -25.82 12.74 -7.47
N VAL A 120 -25.96 13.98 -7.04
CA VAL A 120 -25.03 14.67 -6.15
C VAL A 120 -25.81 15.22 -4.98
N ALA A 121 -25.30 15.02 -3.76
CA ALA A 121 -25.91 15.61 -2.57
C ALA A 121 -24.89 15.99 -1.48
N GLU A 122 -25.26 16.99 -0.70
CA GLU A 122 -24.60 17.34 0.56
C GLU A 122 -25.47 16.85 1.72
N LEU A 123 -24.86 16.09 2.62
CA LEU A 123 -25.49 15.43 3.74
C LEU A 123 -25.03 16.09 5.04
N GLN A 124 -25.95 16.27 5.97
CA GLN A 124 -25.65 16.48 7.38
C GLN A 124 -25.65 15.12 8.06
N VAL A 125 -24.57 14.79 8.76
CA VAL A 125 -24.39 13.50 9.44
C VAL A 125 -24.23 13.71 10.94
N GLU A 126 -24.47 12.66 11.71
CA GLU A 126 -24.22 12.67 13.14
C GLU A 126 -22.72 12.81 13.43
N SER A 127 -22.33 13.67 14.37
CA SER A 127 -20.92 13.99 14.62
C SER A 127 -20.08 12.83 15.16
N GLU A 128 -20.73 11.82 15.76
CA GLU A 128 -20.06 10.66 16.35
C GLU A 128 -20.04 9.44 15.42
N LYS A 129 -20.76 9.48 14.29
CA LYS A 129 -20.85 8.35 13.38
C LYS A 129 -19.63 8.30 12.46
N ASP A 130 -19.07 7.10 12.29
CA ASP A 130 -17.97 6.87 11.35
C ASP A 130 -18.44 7.12 9.89
N PRO A 131 -17.80 8.05 9.16
CA PRO A 131 -18.06 8.27 7.74
C PRO A 131 -18.02 7.00 6.88
N ALA A 132 -17.18 6.01 7.23
CA ALA A 132 -17.07 4.74 6.51
C ALA A 132 -18.34 3.89 6.63
N GLU A 133 -18.97 3.86 7.81
CA GLU A 133 -20.23 3.15 8.04
C GLU A 133 -21.37 3.79 7.24
N ILE A 134 -21.43 5.12 7.20
CA ILE A 134 -22.44 5.86 6.42
C ILE A 134 -22.28 5.57 4.93
N LEU A 135 -21.04 5.59 4.40
CA LEU A 135 -20.77 5.24 3.01
C LEU A 135 -21.18 3.79 2.70
N GLN A 136 -20.94 2.86 3.63
CA GLN A 136 -21.38 1.46 3.47
C GLN A 136 -22.91 1.37 3.40
N GLY A 137 -23.63 2.06 4.28
CA GLY A 137 -25.09 2.11 4.25
C GLY A 137 -25.63 2.69 2.94
N LEU A 138 -25.05 3.80 2.46
CA LEU A 138 -25.42 4.39 1.17
C LEU A 138 -25.17 3.45 -0.02
N ARG A 139 -24.08 2.67 0.01
CA ARG A 139 -23.76 1.67 -1.04
C ARG A 139 -24.72 0.48 -1.07
N GLN A 140 -25.42 0.22 0.03
CA GLN A 140 -26.42 -0.85 0.11
C GLN A 140 -27.79 -0.43 -0.43
N LEU A 141 -28.01 0.87 -0.70
CA LEU A 141 -29.25 1.37 -1.27
C LEU A 141 -29.42 0.88 -2.73
N PRO A 142 -30.50 0.14 -3.06
CA PRO A 142 -30.70 -0.39 -4.42
C PRO A 142 -30.84 0.68 -5.51
N VAL A 143 -31.18 1.92 -5.13
CA VAL A 143 -31.35 3.05 -6.04
C VAL A 143 -30.03 3.64 -6.54
N PHE A 144 -28.90 3.29 -5.93
CA PHE A 144 -27.59 3.81 -6.26
C PHE A 144 -26.63 2.74 -6.78
N SER A 145 -25.72 3.17 -7.64
CA SER A 145 -24.50 2.45 -8.00
C SER A 145 -23.30 3.40 -8.00
N GLY A 146 -22.11 2.86 -7.72
CA GLY A 146 -20.87 3.64 -7.74
C GLY A 146 -20.83 4.78 -6.72
N VAL A 147 -21.44 4.60 -5.53
CA VAL A 147 -21.47 5.64 -4.50
C VAL A 147 -20.06 5.96 -4.01
N GLN A 148 -19.71 7.24 -4.11
CA GLN A 148 -18.55 7.84 -3.48
C GLN A 148 -19.01 8.90 -2.49
N ALA A 149 -18.25 9.05 -1.42
CA ALA A 149 -18.50 10.02 -0.37
C ALA A 149 -17.21 10.68 0.08
N PHE A 150 -17.30 11.97 0.38
CA PHE A 150 -16.18 12.82 0.76
C PHE A 150 -16.60 13.65 1.98
N PRO A 151 -16.03 13.37 3.18
CA PRO A 151 -16.21 14.26 4.32
C PRO A 151 -15.75 15.67 3.97
N ILE A 152 -16.43 16.66 4.53
CA ILE A 152 -16.09 18.05 4.32
C ILE A 152 -15.32 18.55 5.54
N GLY A 153 -14.16 19.14 5.30
CA GLY A 153 -13.30 19.68 6.36
C GLY A 153 -12.84 21.10 6.10
N LEU A 154 -12.18 21.67 7.11
CA LEU A 154 -11.40 22.90 7.01
C LEU A 154 -9.93 22.52 7.01
N VAL A 155 -9.19 22.95 6.00
CA VAL A 155 -7.73 22.75 5.90
C VAL A 155 -7.02 24.08 5.95
N SER A 156 -5.83 24.10 6.54
CA SER A 156 -4.90 25.22 6.43
C SER A 156 -4.15 25.15 5.11
N LEU A 157 -3.82 26.32 4.56
CA LEU A 157 -3.07 26.50 3.34
C LEU A 157 -1.75 27.23 3.65
N PRO A 158 -0.76 27.23 2.75
CA PRO A 158 0.29 28.23 2.80
C PRO A 158 -0.30 29.63 2.57
N GLU A 159 0.35 30.65 3.13
CA GLU A 159 -0.10 32.05 2.99
C GLU A 159 -0.19 32.51 1.54
N LYS A 160 0.60 31.89 0.65
CA LYS A 160 0.72 32.26 -0.75
C LYS A 160 0.66 31.01 -1.63
N VAL A 161 -0.22 31.04 -2.63
CA VAL A 161 -0.37 29.97 -3.63
C VAL A 161 -0.26 30.56 -5.04
N THR A 162 0.42 29.83 -5.92
CA THR A 162 0.44 30.13 -7.36
C THR A 162 -0.59 29.26 -8.07
N PHE A 163 -1.55 29.91 -8.70
CA PHE A 163 -2.61 29.31 -9.50
C PHE A 163 -2.26 29.34 -10.99
N ARG A 164 -2.73 28.35 -11.73
CA ARG A 164 -2.55 28.24 -13.19
C ARG A 164 -3.88 28.02 -13.90
N ASN A 165 -4.07 28.71 -15.01
CA ASN A 165 -5.12 28.42 -15.98
C ASN A 165 -4.45 27.80 -17.20
N ASP A 166 -4.62 26.49 -17.39
CA ASP A 166 -3.96 25.75 -18.46
C ASP A 166 -4.51 26.11 -19.85
N GLN A 167 -5.78 26.52 -19.95
CA GLN A 167 -6.43 26.86 -21.22
C GLN A 167 -5.85 28.13 -21.84
N LEU A 168 -5.52 29.11 -20.99
CA LEU A 168 -4.99 30.41 -21.40
C LEU A 168 -3.48 30.54 -21.12
N ASN A 169 -2.87 29.51 -20.54
CA ASN A 169 -1.48 29.50 -20.07
C ASN A 169 -1.13 30.72 -19.19
N LEU A 170 -2.04 31.05 -18.27
CA LEU A 170 -1.88 32.16 -17.33
C LEU A 170 -1.52 31.63 -15.95
N THR A 171 -0.65 32.35 -15.24
CA THR A 171 -0.33 32.08 -13.84
C THR A 171 -0.66 33.29 -13.00
N GLN A 172 -1.28 33.06 -11.85
CA GLN A 172 -1.64 34.11 -10.92
C GLN A 172 -1.29 33.71 -9.49
N GLU A 173 -0.58 34.60 -8.82
CA GLU A 173 -0.26 34.45 -7.41
C GLU A 173 -1.35 35.09 -6.55
N HIS A 174 -1.75 34.41 -5.49
CA HIS A 174 -2.68 34.94 -4.50
C HIS A 174 -2.12 34.77 -3.09
N VAL A 175 -2.27 35.80 -2.26
CA VAL A 175 -1.92 35.79 -0.85
C VAL A 175 -3.21 35.78 -0.03
N PHE A 176 -3.40 34.72 0.74
CA PHE A 176 -4.58 34.53 1.59
C PHE A 176 -4.47 35.39 2.85
N ALA A 177 -5.50 36.18 3.13
CA ALA A 177 -5.59 36.92 4.39
C ALA A 177 -5.89 35.99 5.59
N ASP A 178 -6.65 34.93 5.35
CA ASP A 178 -6.85 33.80 6.27
C ASP A 178 -6.59 32.53 5.47
N PRO A 179 -5.44 31.86 5.65
CA PRO A 179 -5.03 30.74 4.82
C PRO A 179 -5.73 29.45 5.26
N LYS A 180 -7.06 29.44 5.17
CA LYS A 180 -7.91 28.28 5.44
C LYS A 180 -8.99 28.19 4.38
N THR A 181 -9.30 26.96 3.98
CA THR A 181 -10.36 26.71 3.00
C THR A 181 -11.13 25.45 3.32
N ARG A 182 -12.35 25.37 2.81
CA ARG A 182 -13.14 24.14 2.80
C ARG A 182 -12.48 23.15 1.85
N ALA A 183 -12.36 21.90 2.29
CA ALA A 183 -11.84 20.78 1.51
C ALA A 183 -12.83 19.61 1.46
N PHE A 184 -12.81 18.90 0.34
CA PHE A 184 -13.35 17.55 0.21
C PHE A 184 -12.23 16.57 0.54
N LEU A 185 -12.41 15.83 1.62
CA LEU A 185 -11.42 14.93 2.17
C LEU A 185 -11.80 13.48 1.83
N ASN A 186 -10.84 12.58 1.91
CA ASN A 186 -11.13 11.16 1.89
C ASN A 186 -11.73 10.71 3.23
N ILE A 187 -12.50 9.63 3.21
CA ILE A 187 -13.22 9.08 4.38
C ILE A 187 -12.32 8.86 5.59
N GLY A 188 -11.05 8.53 5.36
CA GLY A 188 -10.09 8.25 6.43
C GLY A 188 -9.48 9.48 7.09
N ALA A 189 -9.62 10.70 6.54
CA ALA A 189 -8.91 11.89 7.06
C ALA A 189 -9.33 12.23 8.50
N MET A 190 -8.39 12.78 9.29
CA MET A 190 -8.60 13.19 10.67
C MET A 190 -8.03 14.59 10.94
N PRO A 191 -8.57 15.35 11.93
CA PRO A 191 -7.95 16.59 12.39
C PRO A 191 -6.49 16.36 12.79
N GLY A 192 -5.59 17.23 12.30
CA GLY A 192 -4.14 17.12 12.49
C GLY A 192 -3.40 16.42 11.34
N ASP A 193 -4.08 15.73 10.43
CA ASP A 193 -3.44 15.09 9.28
C ASP A 193 -2.78 16.12 8.34
N ASN A 194 -1.60 15.78 7.83
CA ASN A 194 -0.89 16.52 6.80
C ASN A 194 -1.26 15.95 5.43
N LEU A 195 -1.67 16.82 4.52
CA LEU A 195 -2.19 16.45 3.21
C LEU A 195 -1.41 17.14 2.10
N LYS A 196 -1.41 16.52 0.92
CA LYS A 196 -1.32 17.26 -0.34
C LYS A 196 -2.73 17.44 -0.89
N ILE A 197 -3.02 18.65 -1.35
CA ILE A 197 -4.31 19.00 -1.91
C ILE A 197 -4.16 19.69 -3.26
N SER A 198 -5.22 19.61 -4.06
CA SER A 198 -5.46 20.49 -5.18
C SER A 198 -6.43 21.59 -4.78
N LEU A 199 -6.29 22.77 -5.40
CA LEU A 199 -7.18 23.90 -5.24
C LEU A 199 -7.78 24.25 -6.59
N GLU A 200 -9.10 24.44 -6.62
CA GLU A 200 -9.82 25.08 -7.72
C GLU A 200 -10.29 26.46 -7.28
N ALA A 201 -9.90 27.49 -8.03
CA ALA A 201 -10.19 28.87 -7.70
C ALA A 201 -10.85 29.61 -8.85
N THR A 202 -11.75 30.54 -8.54
CA THR A 202 -12.23 31.54 -9.49
C THR A 202 -11.66 32.90 -9.11
N ILE A 203 -10.96 33.54 -10.02
CA ILE A 203 -10.30 34.82 -9.78
C ILE A 203 -10.79 35.86 -10.80
N ALA A 204 -11.22 37.02 -10.30
CA ALA A 204 -11.68 38.15 -11.12
C ALA A 204 -10.73 39.34 -10.91
N GLY A 205 -9.86 39.60 -11.89
CA GLY A 205 -8.75 40.55 -11.72
C GLY A 205 -7.76 40.03 -10.67
N THR A 206 -7.62 40.73 -9.54
CA THR A 206 -6.78 40.30 -8.40
C THR A 206 -7.57 39.68 -7.25
N THR A 207 -8.90 39.64 -7.36
CA THR A 207 -9.79 39.23 -6.28
C THR A 207 -10.18 37.77 -6.41
N LEU A 208 -9.85 36.97 -5.39
CA LEU A 208 -10.32 35.60 -5.26
C LEU A 208 -11.82 35.61 -4.95
N ARG A 209 -12.64 35.01 -5.83
CA ARG A 209 -14.10 34.93 -5.68
C ARG A 209 -14.52 33.66 -4.95
N SER A 210 -13.87 32.54 -5.26
CA SER A 210 -14.12 31.25 -4.62
C SER A 210 -12.86 30.39 -4.68
N VAL A 211 -12.69 29.53 -3.69
CA VAL A 211 -11.67 28.48 -3.66
C VAL A 211 -12.28 27.22 -3.05
N GLN A 212 -11.95 26.07 -3.62
CA GLN A 212 -12.31 24.75 -3.09
C GLN A 212 -11.06 23.88 -3.10
N ALA A 213 -10.89 23.06 -2.06
CA ALA A 213 -9.78 22.13 -1.96
C ALA A 213 -10.24 20.68 -2.13
N PHE A 214 -9.40 19.84 -2.73
CA PHE A 214 -9.60 18.40 -2.83
C PHE A 214 -8.35 17.69 -2.35
N GLU A 215 -8.52 16.71 -1.46
CA GLU A 215 -7.43 15.85 -1.01
C GLU A 215 -6.86 15.04 -2.18
N GLU A 216 -5.55 15.14 -2.41
CA GLU A 216 -4.82 14.30 -3.35
C GLU A 216 -4.21 13.08 -2.63
N ILE A 217 -3.50 13.33 -1.53
CA ILE A 217 -2.89 12.30 -0.68
C ILE A 217 -2.84 12.76 0.78
N ASN A 218 -3.06 11.83 1.70
CA ASN A 218 -2.85 12.02 3.12
C ASN A 218 -1.46 11.52 3.52
N LEU A 219 -0.54 12.43 3.78
CA LEU A 219 0.86 12.13 4.12
C LEU A 219 0.99 11.52 5.51
N THR A 220 0.08 11.82 6.43
CA THR A 220 0.08 11.27 7.80
C THR A 220 -0.46 9.84 7.83
N ALA A 221 -1.48 9.54 7.02
CA ALA A 221 -2.10 8.22 6.97
C ALA A 221 -1.48 7.27 5.93
N ALA A 222 -0.62 7.76 5.03
CA ALA A 222 0.06 6.92 4.06
C ALA A 222 1.08 6.00 4.77
N PRO A 223 1.01 4.67 4.58
CA PRO A 223 1.96 3.75 5.19
C PRO A 223 3.35 3.95 4.58
N LEU A 224 4.34 4.20 5.43
CA LEU A 224 5.75 4.31 5.04
C LEU A 224 6.55 3.15 5.65
N PRO A 225 7.36 2.43 4.85
CA PRO A 225 8.23 1.40 5.40
C PRO A 225 9.30 2.04 6.29
N ARG A 226 9.50 1.45 7.47
CA ARG A 226 10.50 1.86 8.46
C ARG A 226 11.28 0.64 8.94
N GLU A 227 12.50 0.91 9.39
CA GLU A 227 13.39 -0.06 9.99
C GLU A 227 13.92 0.52 11.31
N ALA A 228 13.95 -0.31 12.35
CA ALA A 228 14.50 0.01 13.66
C ALA A 228 15.39 -1.13 14.14
N GLY A 229 16.49 -0.78 14.80
CA GLY A 229 17.30 -1.72 15.58
C GLY A 229 17.21 -1.38 17.06
N GLY A 230 17.05 -2.37 17.93
CA GLY A 230 16.96 -2.11 19.37
C GLY A 230 17.01 -3.35 20.25
N SER A 231 17.22 -3.12 21.54
CA SER A 231 17.15 -4.15 22.57
C SER A 231 15.73 -4.25 23.11
N PHE A 232 15.14 -5.44 23.05
CA PHE A 232 13.78 -5.72 23.47
C PHE A 232 13.73 -6.88 24.47
N THR A 233 12.77 -6.86 25.38
CA THR A 233 12.58 -7.96 26.34
C THR A 233 11.53 -8.95 25.83
N ILE A 234 11.88 -10.23 25.83
CA ILE A 234 10.94 -11.30 25.50
C ILE A 234 9.94 -11.45 26.64
N SER A 235 8.65 -11.38 26.30
CA SER A 235 7.57 -11.57 27.28
C SER A 235 7.08 -13.01 27.34
N GLU A 236 7.07 -13.71 26.21
CA GLU A 236 6.60 -15.09 26.11
C GLU A 236 7.31 -15.80 24.94
N MET A 237 7.75 -17.03 25.14
CA MET A 237 8.20 -17.90 24.06
C MET A 237 6.99 -18.65 23.49
N LYS A 238 6.76 -18.56 22.18
CA LYS A 238 5.68 -19.30 21.50
C LYS A 238 6.13 -20.75 21.20
N PRO A 239 5.16 -21.68 21.06
CA PRO A 239 5.45 -23.07 20.72
C PRO A 239 5.91 -23.29 19.27
N ALA A 240 5.88 -22.27 18.42
CA ALA A 240 6.25 -22.40 17.01
C ALA A 240 7.75 -22.21 16.82
N LEU A 241 8.39 -23.24 16.26
CA LEU A 241 9.76 -23.21 15.74
C LEU A 241 9.68 -23.00 14.24
N LEU A 242 10.27 -21.91 13.75
CA LEU A 242 10.40 -21.65 12.32
C LEU A 242 11.79 -22.08 11.90
N PHE A 243 11.89 -22.80 10.79
CA PHE A 243 13.19 -23.23 10.29
C PHE A 243 13.28 -23.01 8.80
N GLU A 244 14.46 -22.62 8.35
CA GLU A 244 14.76 -22.40 6.94
C GLU A 244 16.18 -22.90 6.68
N GLY A 245 16.47 -23.24 5.44
CA GLY A 245 17.81 -23.70 5.11
C GLY A 245 17.99 -23.96 3.63
N THR A 246 19.18 -24.45 3.31
CA THR A 246 19.51 -24.93 1.97
C THR A 246 20.12 -26.32 2.04
N MET A 247 19.91 -27.12 1.00
CA MET A 247 20.54 -28.44 0.86
C MET A 247 20.81 -28.73 -0.63
N PRO A 248 21.74 -29.65 -0.96
CA PRO A 248 21.97 -30.06 -2.34
C PRO A 248 20.71 -30.64 -2.99
N LEU A 249 20.56 -30.44 -4.30
CA LEU A 249 19.41 -30.95 -5.06
C LEU A 249 19.25 -32.47 -4.93
N SER A 250 20.35 -33.24 -5.02
CA SER A 250 20.31 -34.70 -4.85
C SER A 250 19.61 -35.12 -3.55
N ASP A 251 19.91 -34.43 -2.47
CA ASP A 251 19.42 -34.75 -1.13
C ASP A 251 17.97 -34.31 -0.97
N SER A 252 17.58 -33.17 -1.58
CA SER A 252 16.21 -32.66 -1.54
C SER A 252 15.18 -33.59 -2.17
N ILE A 253 15.55 -34.30 -3.25
CA ILE A 253 14.65 -35.22 -3.96
C ILE A 253 14.25 -36.40 -3.07
N GLU A 254 15.18 -36.91 -2.27
CA GLU A 254 14.91 -37.98 -1.31
C GLU A 254 14.08 -37.48 -0.11
N LEU A 255 14.30 -36.23 0.30
CA LEU A 255 13.77 -35.68 1.54
C LEU A 255 12.38 -35.04 1.42
N GLN A 256 11.97 -34.58 0.24
CA GLN A 256 10.67 -33.92 0.04
C GLN A 256 9.46 -34.71 0.58
N GLY A 257 9.52 -36.05 0.53
CA GLY A 257 8.45 -36.90 1.04
C GLY A 257 8.57 -37.30 2.52
N LEU A 258 9.80 -37.38 3.05
CA LEU A 258 10.09 -38.02 4.34
C LEU A 258 10.44 -37.02 5.45
N LEU A 259 11.01 -35.87 5.10
CA LEU A 259 11.55 -34.93 6.10
C LEU A 259 10.45 -34.39 7.03
N ARG A 260 9.24 -34.17 6.52
CA ARG A 260 8.10 -33.79 7.36
C ARG A 260 7.81 -34.85 8.43
N GLU A 261 7.75 -36.13 8.03
CA GLU A 261 7.47 -37.23 8.97
C GLU A 261 8.61 -37.38 9.99
N GLU A 262 9.86 -37.18 9.57
CA GLU A 262 11.00 -37.20 10.48
C GLU A 262 11.00 -36.03 11.47
N VAL A 263 10.57 -34.83 11.04
CA VAL A 263 10.40 -33.67 11.93
C VAL A 263 9.26 -33.92 12.93
N GLU A 264 8.13 -34.48 12.48
CA GLU A 264 7.01 -34.85 13.36
C GLU A 264 7.36 -35.98 14.34
N ALA A 265 8.37 -36.80 14.03
CA ALA A 265 8.87 -37.84 14.91
C ALA A 265 9.79 -37.32 16.02
N ILE A 266 10.20 -36.06 15.99
CA ILE A 266 11.01 -35.44 17.05
C ILE A 266 10.14 -35.35 18.33
N GLU A 267 10.71 -35.78 19.46
CA GLU A 267 10.04 -35.71 20.75
C GLU A 267 9.61 -34.26 21.07
N GLY A 268 8.32 -34.09 21.35
CA GLY A 268 7.72 -32.80 21.65
C GLY A 268 7.18 -32.04 20.44
N VAL A 269 7.36 -32.50 19.20
CA VAL A 269 6.70 -31.91 18.03
C VAL A 269 5.28 -32.48 17.90
N GLU A 270 4.29 -31.60 17.78
CA GLU A 270 2.88 -31.96 17.60
C GLU A 270 2.47 -31.97 16.12
N SER A 271 3.04 -31.06 15.32
CA SER A 271 2.80 -30.96 13.89
C SER A 271 3.95 -30.24 13.19
N ALA A 272 4.14 -30.53 11.90
CA ALA A 272 5.11 -29.81 11.07
C ALA A 272 4.55 -29.46 9.68
N GLU A 273 4.86 -28.25 9.23
CA GLU A 273 4.69 -27.81 7.86
C GLU A 273 6.07 -27.62 7.24
N LEU A 274 6.23 -28.04 5.98
CA LEU A 274 7.47 -27.98 5.25
C LEU A 274 7.17 -27.70 3.79
N ASP A 275 7.91 -26.77 3.22
CA ASP A 275 7.85 -26.43 1.81
C ASP A 275 9.26 -26.33 1.22
N PHE A 276 9.38 -26.65 -0.06
CA PHE A 276 10.61 -26.58 -0.82
C PHE A 276 10.44 -25.59 -1.96
N ALA A 277 11.36 -24.65 -2.07
CA ALA A 277 11.42 -23.78 -3.23
C ALA A 277 11.76 -24.62 -4.48
N PRO A 278 11.24 -24.25 -5.66
CA PRO A 278 11.63 -24.90 -6.90
C PRO A 278 13.14 -24.70 -7.13
N ALA A 279 13.84 -25.79 -7.44
CA ALA A 279 15.26 -25.74 -7.76
C ALA A 279 15.50 -25.02 -9.09
N PHE A 280 16.55 -24.20 -9.15
CA PHE A 280 17.02 -23.65 -10.42
C PHE A 280 17.80 -24.75 -11.18
N PRO A 281 17.41 -25.14 -12.41
CA PRO A 281 17.97 -26.31 -13.07
C PRO A 281 19.29 -25.97 -13.78
N ARG A 282 20.29 -25.55 -12.99
CA ARG A 282 21.65 -25.26 -13.45
C ARG A 282 22.65 -25.99 -12.57
N ILE A 283 23.59 -26.68 -13.19
CA ILE A 283 24.74 -27.27 -12.53
C ILE A 283 26.03 -26.64 -13.04
N GLU A 284 27.08 -26.68 -12.24
CA GLU A 284 28.42 -26.29 -12.67
C GLU A 284 29.34 -27.50 -12.65
N VAL A 285 30.02 -27.75 -13.76
CA VAL A 285 31.01 -28.83 -13.89
C VAL A 285 32.39 -28.22 -13.85
N LEU A 286 33.18 -28.59 -12.84
CA LEU A 286 34.57 -28.19 -12.69
C LEU A 286 35.48 -29.28 -13.27
N PHE A 287 36.42 -28.90 -14.13
CA PHE A 287 37.36 -29.83 -14.75
C PHE A 287 38.71 -29.86 -14.02
N GLU A 288 39.37 -31.02 -13.97
CA GLU A 288 40.72 -31.13 -13.37
C GLU A 288 41.78 -30.41 -14.21
N GLU A 289 41.74 -30.59 -15.54
CA GLU A 289 42.69 -30.01 -16.50
C GLU A 289 41.99 -29.35 -17.70
N SER A 290 41.89 -28.02 -17.71
CA SER A 290 41.24 -27.28 -18.80
C SER A 290 41.99 -27.34 -20.14
N ALA A 291 43.30 -27.65 -20.13
CA ALA A 291 44.10 -27.76 -21.35
C ALA A 291 43.61 -28.88 -22.30
N ASN A 292 42.88 -29.85 -21.76
CA ASN A 292 42.31 -30.96 -22.53
C ASN A 292 40.82 -30.76 -22.83
N VAL A 293 40.21 -29.67 -22.36
CA VAL A 293 38.79 -29.38 -22.54
C VAL A 293 38.64 -28.37 -23.66
N PHE A 294 38.15 -28.84 -24.81
CA PHE A 294 37.94 -27.99 -25.98
C PHE A 294 36.46 -27.59 -26.07
N GLU A 295 36.20 -26.29 -26.11
CA GLU A 295 34.84 -25.73 -26.19
C GLU A 295 34.03 -26.31 -27.36
N TYR A 296 34.67 -26.54 -28.51
CA TYR A 296 34.03 -27.14 -29.68
C TYR A 296 33.50 -28.55 -29.41
N ASP A 297 34.29 -29.37 -28.72
CA ASP A 297 33.91 -30.76 -28.40
C ASP A 297 32.83 -30.80 -27.31
N LEU A 298 32.92 -29.91 -26.31
CA LEU A 298 31.84 -29.69 -25.33
C LEU A 298 30.54 -29.27 -26.01
N ASN A 299 30.62 -28.38 -27.00
CA ASN A 299 29.46 -27.92 -27.74
C ASN A 299 28.79 -29.04 -28.53
N ILE A 300 29.56 -29.91 -29.18
CA ILE A 300 29.01 -31.09 -29.86
C ILE A 300 28.31 -32.01 -28.85
N LEU A 301 28.97 -32.30 -27.73
CA LEU A 301 28.42 -33.21 -26.72
C LEU A 301 27.12 -32.66 -26.13
N LEU A 302 27.17 -31.44 -25.59
CA LEU A 302 26.11 -30.86 -24.77
C LEU A 302 24.91 -30.38 -25.61
N SER A 303 25.11 -30.06 -26.89
CA SER A 303 23.99 -29.69 -27.78
C SER A 303 23.05 -30.85 -28.08
N ASP A 304 23.57 -32.08 -28.11
CA ASP A 304 22.80 -33.30 -28.39
C ASP A 304 22.51 -34.12 -27.11
N PHE A 305 23.01 -33.68 -25.95
CA PHE A 305 22.84 -34.39 -24.69
C PHE A 305 21.38 -34.30 -24.20
N ASN A 306 20.74 -35.46 -24.00
CA ASN A 306 19.35 -35.51 -23.56
C ASN A 306 19.17 -34.82 -22.20
N GLY A 307 18.25 -33.86 -22.15
CA GLY A 307 17.99 -33.09 -20.95
C GLY A 307 18.84 -31.84 -20.78
N VAL A 308 19.86 -31.56 -21.62
CA VAL A 308 20.52 -30.25 -21.64
C VAL A 308 19.69 -29.27 -22.48
N THR A 309 19.45 -28.08 -21.94
CA THR A 309 18.72 -27.01 -22.64
C THR A 309 19.64 -25.92 -23.16
N SER A 310 20.70 -25.61 -22.42
CA SER A 310 21.77 -24.71 -22.83
C SER A 310 22.99 -24.94 -21.96
N PHE A 311 24.15 -24.48 -22.42
CA PHE A 311 25.37 -24.50 -21.62
C PHE A 311 26.24 -23.29 -21.94
N ASP A 312 27.12 -22.96 -21.00
CA ASP A 312 28.18 -21.97 -21.12
C ASP A 312 29.49 -22.59 -20.65
N PHE A 313 30.62 -22.19 -21.26
CA PHE A 313 31.94 -22.67 -20.87
C PHE A 313 32.87 -21.48 -20.61
N ASP A 314 33.43 -21.46 -19.41
CA ASP A 314 34.46 -20.52 -19.02
C ASP A 314 35.82 -21.25 -18.98
N SER A 315 36.62 -20.99 -20.02
CA SER A 315 37.95 -21.57 -20.17
C SER A 315 38.97 -21.05 -19.14
N GLU A 316 38.74 -19.85 -18.58
CA GLU A 316 39.63 -19.25 -17.58
C GLU A 316 39.39 -19.88 -16.22
N GLU A 317 38.12 -20.03 -15.84
CA GLU A 317 37.71 -20.62 -14.56
C GLU A 317 37.60 -22.16 -14.60
N LYS A 318 37.82 -22.77 -15.77
CA LYS A 318 37.77 -24.23 -15.98
C LYS A 318 36.42 -24.84 -15.61
N LYS A 319 35.33 -24.13 -15.93
CA LYS A 319 33.97 -24.52 -15.54
C LYS A 319 33.02 -24.49 -16.72
N ALA A 320 32.08 -25.42 -16.74
CA ALA A 320 30.93 -25.39 -17.63
C ALA A 320 29.65 -25.21 -16.81
N GLY A 321 28.87 -24.17 -17.09
CA GLY A 321 27.50 -24.03 -16.59
C GLY A 321 26.56 -24.77 -17.51
N ILE A 322 25.76 -25.71 -16.99
CA ILE A 322 24.85 -26.52 -17.79
C ILE A 322 23.43 -26.33 -17.24
N MET A 323 22.57 -25.76 -18.09
CA MET A 323 21.13 -25.69 -17.85
C MET A 323 20.49 -26.98 -18.32
N TYR A 324 19.68 -27.62 -17.48
CA TYR A 324 19.00 -28.87 -17.81
C TYR A 324 17.47 -28.73 -17.71
N ASP A 325 16.75 -29.68 -18.28
CA ASP A 325 15.29 -29.76 -18.18
C ASP A 325 14.91 -30.26 -16.78
N GLY A 326 14.22 -29.43 -15.99
CA GLY A 326 13.83 -29.76 -14.62
C GLY A 326 12.90 -30.97 -14.47
N SER A 327 12.43 -31.56 -15.57
CA SER A 327 11.66 -32.81 -15.57
C SER A 327 12.52 -34.08 -15.60
N VAL A 328 13.83 -33.97 -15.84
CA VAL A 328 14.73 -35.14 -15.86
C VAL A 328 15.01 -35.65 -14.45
N ASN A 329 15.27 -36.95 -14.32
CA ASN A 329 15.78 -37.52 -13.08
C ASN A 329 17.21 -37.01 -12.87
N TYR A 330 17.39 -36.10 -11.91
CA TYR A 330 18.67 -35.43 -11.70
C TYR A 330 19.84 -36.39 -11.37
N PRO A 331 19.69 -37.37 -10.44
CA PRO A 331 20.74 -38.37 -10.20
C PRO A 331 21.19 -39.12 -11.46
N GLU A 332 20.25 -39.56 -12.31
CA GLU A 332 20.56 -40.25 -13.57
C GLU A 332 21.25 -39.30 -14.55
N PHE A 333 20.71 -38.10 -14.74
CA PHE A 333 21.28 -37.06 -15.61
C PHE A 333 22.72 -36.73 -15.22
N LYS A 334 23.00 -36.51 -13.93
CA LYS A 334 24.35 -36.23 -13.42
C LYS A 334 25.30 -37.39 -13.73
N GLN A 335 24.88 -38.63 -13.52
CA GLN A 335 25.71 -39.81 -13.76
C GLN A 335 26.04 -39.98 -15.25
N GLU A 336 25.04 -39.83 -16.12
CA GLU A 336 25.21 -39.92 -17.57
C GLU A 336 26.12 -38.81 -18.10
N LEU A 337 25.91 -37.57 -17.64
CA LEU A 337 26.72 -36.41 -18.03
C LEU A 337 28.19 -36.61 -17.67
N VAL A 338 28.48 -37.02 -16.44
CA VAL A 338 29.86 -37.27 -15.99
C VAL A 338 30.48 -38.44 -16.78
N SER A 339 29.71 -39.48 -17.09
CA SER A 339 30.19 -40.60 -17.89
C SER A 339 30.59 -40.15 -19.30
N GLU A 340 29.76 -39.34 -19.96
CA GLU A 340 30.04 -38.85 -21.30
C GLU A 340 31.20 -37.85 -21.34
N LEU A 341 31.30 -36.93 -20.37
CA LEU A 341 32.44 -36.02 -20.27
C LEU A 341 33.76 -36.78 -20.10
N ASN A 342 33.76 -37.81 -19.24
CA ASN A 342 34.94 -38.67 -19.06
C ASN A 342 35.27 -39.52 -20.29
N SER A 343 34.27 -39.89 -21.12
CA SER A 343 34.49 -40.63 -22.38
C SER A 343 35.33 -39.83 -23.39
N LEU A 344 35.17 -38.50 -23.38
CA LEU A 344 35.97 -37.54 -24.14
C LEU A 344 37.32 -37.19 -23.47
N LYS A 345 37.63 -37.81 -22.33
CA LYS A 345 38.80 -37.52 -21.49
C LYS A 345 38.76 -36.12 -20.84
N PHE A 346 37.59 -35.52 -20.71
CA PHE A 346 37.39 -34.32 -19.89
C PHE A 346 37.21 -34.79 -18.45
N THR A 347 38.32 -34.98 -17.73
CA THR A 347 38.27 -35.45 -16.34
C THR A 347 37.53 -34.43 -15.47
N VAL A 348 36.34 -34.83 -15.00
CA VAL A 348 35.51 -34.02 -14.11
C VAL A 348 36.10 -34.08 -12.71
N LYS A 349 36.46 -32.91 -12.17
CA LYS A 349 36.89 -32.76 -10.77
C LYS A 349 35.69 -32.84 -9.84
N GLU A 350 34.64 -32.08 -10.15
CA GLU A 350 33.47 -31.91 -9.31
C GLU A 350 32.29 -31.45 -10.15
N VAL A 351 31.08 -31.86 -9.76
CA VAL A 351 29.83 -31.27 -10.23
C VAL A 351 29.22 -30.55 -9.05
N VAL A 352 29.21 -29.23 -9.10
CA VAL A 352 28.55 -28.37 -8.12
C VAL A 352 27.07 -28.36 -8.46
N GLU A 353 26.28 -28.92 -7.56
CA GLU A 353 24.83 -28.97 -7.70
C GLU A 353 24.20 -27.66 -7.22
N PRO A 354 23.02 -27.28 -7.74
CA PRO A 354 22.28 -26.18 -7.18
C PRO A 354 21.76 -26.57 -5.79
N ASN A 355 21.77 -25.61 -4.88
CA ASN A 355 21.11 -25.74 -3.59
C ASN A 355 19.61 -25.46 -3.74
N VAL A 356 18.81 -26.26 -3.03
CA VAL A 356 17.37 -26.09 -2.89
C VAL A 356 17.09 -25.46 -1.53
N SER A 357 16.41 -24.32 -1.54
CA SER A 357 15.93 -23.70 -0.31
C SER A 357 14.69 -24.41 0.20
N PHE A 358 14.59 -24.57 1.50
CA PHE A 358 13.40 -25.10 2.16
C PHE A 358 13.07 -24.25 3.38
N GLY A 359 11.79 -24.27 3.77
CA GLY A 359 11.30 -23.55 4.93
C GLY A 359 10.13 -24.29 5.55
N GLY A 360 9.94 -24.13 6.84
CA GLY A 360 8.90 -24.83 7.56
C GLY A 360 8.63 -24.27 8.94
N THR A 361 7.55 -24.79 9.54
CA THR A 361 7.18 -24.51 10.92
C THR A 361 6.92 -25.82 11.63
N ALA A 362 7.54 -26.04 12.78
CA ALA A 362 7.25 -27.13 13.69
C ALA A 362 6.56 -26.56 14.94
N THR A 363 5.35 -27.04 15.24
CA THR A 363 4.66 -26.69 16.49
C THR A 363 5.09 -27.67 17.57
N ALA A 364 5.76 -27.17 18.60
CA ALA A 364 6.29 -27.97 19.69
C ALA A 364 5.55 -27.74 21.01
N THR A 365 5.52 -28.74 21.88
CA THR A 365 4.97 -28.60 23.23
C THR A 365 5.74 -27.55 24.01
N SER A 366 5.06 -26.73 24.81
CA SER A 366 5.69 -25.63 25.55
C SER A 366 6.80 -26.07 26.52
N SER A 367 6.78 -27.34 26.96
CA SER A 367 7.86 -27.94 27.74
C SER A 367 8.95 -28.47 26.81
N GLY A 368 10.19 -27.97 26.96
CA GLY A 368 11.36 -28.53 26.25
C GLY A 368 11.66 -27.91 24.89
N LEU A 369 11.11 -26.72 24.57
CA LEU A 369 11.29 -26.03 23.28
C LEU A 369 12.75 -25.95 22.82
N GLN A 370 13.68 -25.63 23.72
CA GLN A 370 15.11 -25.58 23.39
C GLN A 370 15.66 -26.94 22.97
N GLN A 371 15.27 -28.02 23.66
CA GLN A 371 15.70 -29.38 23.33
C GLN A 371 15.10 -29.82 21.99
N THR A 372 13.82 -29.51 21.73
CA THR A 372 13.17 -29.79 20.46
C THR A 372 13.82 -29.02 19.31
N ALA A 373 14.17 -27.74 19.52
CA ALA A 373 14.87 -26.93 18.53
C ALA A 373 16.27 -27.48 18.22
N SER A 374 17.06 -27.86 19.23
CA SER A 374 18.37 -28.50 19.00
C SER A 374 18.24 -29.86 18.31
N ALA A 375 17.20 -30.64 18.59
CA ALA A 375 16.94 -31.91 17.91
C ALA A 375 16.55 -31.70 16.44
N LEU A 376 15.76 -30.66 16.15
CA LEU A 376 15.39 -30.26 14.79
C LEU A 376 16.61 -29.82 13.99
N GLU A 377 17.43 -28.95 14.57
CA GLU A 377 18.68 -28.50 13.94
C GLU A 377 19.64 -29.68 13.68
N ALA A 378 19.78 -30.61 14.64
CA ALA A 378 20.58 -31.81 14.48
C ALA A 378 20.04 -32.77 13.39
N LEU A 379 18.71 -32.94 13.31
CA LEU A 379 18.08 -33.72 12.24
C LEU A 379 18.41 -33.10 10.88
N LEU A 380 18.18 -31.81 10.70
CA LEU A 380 18.43 -31.10 9.44
C LEU A 380 19.91 -31.16 9.05
N ASN A 381 20.83 -30.92 9.99
CA ASN A 381 22.27 -31.06 9.76
C ASN A 381 22.68 -32.50 9.36
N SER A 382 22.02 -33.52 9.92
CA SER A 382 22.28 -34.92 9.55
C SER A 382 21.88 -35.26 8.10
N LYS A 383 21.10 -34.39 7.47
CA LYS A 383 20.65 -34.48 6.07
C LYS A 383 21.43 -33.56 5.13
N ASN A 384 22.64 -33.14 5.52
CA ASN A 384 23.47 -32.19 4.78
C ASN A 384 22.80 -30.84 4.50
N ALA A 385 21.78 -30.46 5.28
CA ALA A 385 21.23 -29.12 5.22
C ALA A 385 22.14 -28.14 5.95
N SER A 386 22.06 -26.87 5.58
CA SER A 386 22.54 -25.73 6.37
C SER A 386 21.33 -24.97 6.93
N PRO A 387 20.74 -25.44 8.05
CA PRO A 387 19.52 -24.87 8.60
C PRO A 387 19.80 -23.68 9.53
N VAL A 388 18.79 -22.83 9.68
CA VAL A 388 18.64 -21.89 10.78
C VAL A 388 17.30 -22.18 11.44
N VAL A 389 17.30 -22.36 12.77
CA VAL A 389 16.09 -22.62 13.56
C VAL A 389 15.82 -21.42 14.45
N TRP A 390 14.75 -20.72 14.13
CA TRP A 390 14.18 -19.63 14.90
C TRP A 390 13.03 -20.12 15.78
N GLN A 391 12.76 -19.37 16.83
CA GLN A 391 11.60 -19.55 17.68
C GLN A 391 10.76 -18.27 17.66
N SER A 392 9.45 -18.41 17.52
CA SER A 392 8.54 -17.27 17.65
C SER A 392 8.45 -16.84 19.12
N ALA A 393 8.47 -15.54 19.37
CA ALA A 393 8.39 -14.95 20.70
C ALA A 393 7.51 -13.70 20.67
N THR A 394 6.80 -13.45 21.76
CA THR A 394 6.07 -12.20 21.98
C THR A 394 7.01 -11.18 22.63
N ILE A 395 7.16 -10.02 22.00
CA ILE A 395 7.89 -8.88 22.55
C ILE A 395 6.89 -7.89 23.13
N ASN A 396 7.09 -7.50 24.39
CA ASN A 396 6.26 -6.47 25.03
C ASN A 396 6.92 -5.10 24.82
N ALA A 397 6.32 -4.30 23.95
CA ALA A 397 6.78 -2.97 23.61
C ALA A 397 5.57 -2.12 23.21
N SER A 398 5.32 -1.05 23.97
CA SER A 398 4.27 -0.08 23.65
C SER A 398 4.62 0.80 22.45
N SER A 399 5.91 0.89 22.11
CA SER A 399 6.41 1.70 21.00
C SER A 399 7.73 1.19 20.45
N ILE A 400 8.04 1.63 19.23
CA ILE A 400 9.31 1.40 18.52
C ILE A 400 9.91 2.78 18.21
N MET A 401 11.21 2.96 18.50
CA MET A 401 11.92 4.22 18.24
C MET A 401 12.70 4.14 16.93
N VAL A 402 12.57 5.16 16.07
CA VAL A 402 13.37 5.34 14.84
C VAL A 402 13.84 6.79 14.80
N ASP A 403 15.15 7.06 14.77
CA ASP A 403 15.71 8.42 14.65
C ASP A 403 15.09 9.45 15.63
N GLU A 404 14.87 9.05 16.89
CA GLU A 404 14.20 9.84 17.95
C GLU A 404 12.67 10.01 17.80
N GLU A 405 12.07 9.48 16.73
CA GLU A 405 10.61 9.41 16.54
C GLU A 405 10.03 8.14 17.19
N GLU A 406 8.95 8.29 17.94
CA GLU A 406 8.25 7.20 18.63
C GLU A 406 7.03 6.73 17.81
N PHE A 407 6.97 5.43 17.50
CA PHE A 407 5.84 4.80 16.84
C PHE A 407 5.11 3.84 17.78
N LEU A 408 3.84 4.09 18.04
CA LEU A 408 3.02 3.30 18.96
C LEU A 408 2.68 1.93 18.38
N VAL A 409 2.79 0.88 19.19
CA VAL A 409 2.33 -0.46 18.85
C VAL A 409 0.92 -0.64 19.43
N ALA A 410 -0.09 -0.77 18.58
CA ALA A 410 -1.50 -0.74 19.00
C ALA A 410 -1.87 -1.81 20.05
N SER A 411 -1.30 -3.01 19.93
CA SER A 411 -1.47 -4.13 20.87
C SER A 411 -0.56 -4.05 22.10
N GLY A 412 0.37 -3.09 22.14
CA GLY A 412 1.45 -3.03 23.14
C GLY A 412 2.46 -4.18 23.06
N SER A 413 2.38 -5.01 22.03
CA SER A 413 3.26 -6.16 21.82
C SER A 413 3.28 -6.58 20.36
N PHE A 414 4.36 -7.22 19.92
CA PHE A 414 4.49 -7.76 18.57
C PHE A 414 5.23 -9.11 18.60
N GLU A 415 5.07 -9.91 17.54
CA GLU A 415 5.80 -11.17 17.40
C GLU A 415 7.18 -10.94 16.77
N ALA A 416 8.18 -11.64 17.27
CA ALA A 416 9.54 -11.63 16.75
C ALA A 416 10.08 -13.06 16.59
N ARG A 417 11.04 -13.22 15.68
CA ARG A 417 11.81 -14.45 15.51
C ARG A 417 13.12 -14.31 16.27
N VAL A 418 13.32 -15.16 17.27
CA VAL A 418 14.53 -15.16 18.12
C VAL A 418 15.19 -16.52 18.08
N LEU A 419 16.47 -16.60 18.46
CA LEU A 419 17.14 -17.87 18.62
C LEU A 419 16.48 -18.70 19.73
N SER A 420 16.41 -20.02 19.53
CA SER A 420 15.75 -20.96 20.45
C SER A 420 16.46 -21.14 21.79
N SER A 421 17.64 -20.54 21.97
CA SER A 421 18.38 -20.51 23.23
C SER A 421 17.81 -19.55 24.28
N HIS A 422 16.94 -18.61 23.87
CA HIS A 422 16.39 -17.59 24.77
C HIS A 422 15.18 -18.10 25.55
N SER A 423 14.87 -17.39 26.64
CA SER A 423 13.75 -17.61 27.53
C SER A 423 12.96 -16.32 27.78
N ALA A 424 11.73 -16.46 28.28
CA ALA A 424 10.96 -15.29 28.70
C ALA A 424 11.71 -14.50 29.80
N GLY A 425 11.80 -13.18 29.61
CA GLY A 425 12.59 -12.28 30.44
C GLY A 425 13.97 -11.92 29.86
N ASP A 426 14.45 -12.66 28.86
CA ASP A 426 15.73 -12.35 28.21
C ASP A 426 15.61 -11.09 27.34
N SER A 427 16.75 -10.41 27.20
CA SER A 427 16.89 -9.21 26.36
C SER A 427 17.58 -9.60 25.06
N VAL A 428 16.94 -9.31 23.93
CA VAL A 428 17.41 -9.65 22.58
C VAL A 428 17.54 -8.40 21.73
N THR A 429 18.53 -8.39 20.83
CA THR A 429 18.68 -7.30 19.86
C THR A 429 17.94 -7.68 18.59
N LEU A 430 16.90 -6.91 18.26
CA LEU A 430 16.04 -7.16 17.10
C LEU A 430 16.25 -6.11 16.02
N THR A 431 16.21 -6.55 14.78
CA THR A 431 15.90 -5.71 13.62
C THR A 431 14.40 -5.80 13.37
N VAL A 432 13.73 -4.65 13.32
CA VAL A 432 12.28 -4.50 13.26
C VAL A 432 11.89 -3.71 12.03
N PHE A 433 11.19 -4.37 11.10
CA PHE A 433 10.58 -3.76 9.92
C PHE A 433 9.10 -3.53 10.17
N PHE A 434 8.58 -2.35 9.84
CA PHE A 434 7.16 -2.04 10.01
C PHE A 434 6.69 -0.98 9.03
N GLN A 435 5.38 -0.83 8.91
CA GLN A 435 4.73 0.27 8.19
C GLN A 435 4.29 1.33 9.20
N SER A 436 4.80 2.56 9.08
CA SER A 436 4.36 3.67 9.92
C SER A 436 3.17 4.39 9.30
N ALA A 437 2.11 4.60 10.08
CA ALA A 437 0.99 5.48 9.75
C ALA A 437 0.48 6.16 11.03
N ARG A 438 0.26 7.48 11.02
CA ARG A 438 -0.23 8.26 12.17
C ARG A 438 0.57 8.06 13.48
N GLY A 439 1.88 7.92 13.39
CA GLY A 439 2.72 7.66 14.56
C GLY A 439 2.46 6.29 15.19
N SER A 440 1.83 5.37 14.47
CA SER A 440 1.67 3.96 14.84
C SER A 440 2.58 3.08 13.99
N ALA A 441 3.01 1.96 14.55
CA ALA A 441 3.70 0.88 13.87
C ALA A 441 2.70 -0.23 13.53
N GLU A 442 2.52 -0.50 12.24
CA GLU A 442 1.64 -1.54 11.69
C GLU A 442 2.47 -2.57 10.91
N ASN A 443 1.93 -3.77 10.71
CA ASN A 443 2.59 -4.83 9.92
C ASN A 443 4.05 -5.10 10.34
N ILE A 444 4.25 -5.24 11.65
CA ILE A 444 5.57 -5.41 12.27
C ILE A 444 6.11 -6.81 11.94
N ASN A 445 7.33 -6.87 11.41
CA ASN A 445 8.12 -8.08 11.24
C ASN A 445 9.47 -7.86 11.93
N ALA A 446 9.76 -8.67 12.94
CA ALA A 446 10.97 -8.54 13.74
C ALA A 446 11.74 -9.86 13.79
N PHE A 447 13.06 -9.77 13.70
CA PHE A 447 13.94 -10.91 13.88
C PHE A 447 15.22 -10.49 14.61
N GLU A 448 15.79 -11.42 15.36
CA GLU A 448 17.04 -11.21 16.07
C GLU A 448 18.19 -11.02 15.07
N ALA A 449 19.00 -9.99 15.31
CA ALA A 449 20.17 -9.73 14.49
C ALA A 449 21.22 -10.82 14.76
N THR A 450 21.41 -11.73 13.82
CA THR A 450 22.56 -12.63 13.84
C THR A 450 23.80 -11.83 13.44
N GLU A 451 24.84 -11.86 14.27
CA GLU A 451 26.15 -11.29 13.90
C GLU A 451 26.54 -11.90 12.56
N THR A 452 26.53 -11.08 11.52
CA THR A 452 27.14 -11.44 10.25
C THR A 452 28.63 -11.36 10.52
N GLU A 453 29.32 -12.50 10.56
CA GLU A 453 30.78 -12.51 10.53
C GLU A 453 31.22 -11.75 9.28
N GLU A 454 31.73 -10.53 9.46
CA GLU A 454 32.35 -9.70 8.40
C GLU A 454 33.67 -10.31 7.88
#